data_AF-A0A212CK11-F1
#
_entry.id   AF-A0A212CK11-F1
#
_cell.length_a   1.000
_cell.length_b   1.000
_cell.length_c   1.000
_cell.angle_alpha   90.00
_cell.angle_beta   90.00
_cell.angle_gamma   90.00
#
_symmetry.space_group_name_H-M   'P 1'
#
loop_
_entity.id
_entity.type
_entity.pdbx_description
1 polymer ?
#
loop_
_entity_poly.entity_id
_entity_poly.type
_entity_poly.pdbx_seq_one_letter_code
_entity_poly.pdbx_strand_id
1 'polypeptide(L)'
;NSISCLIQRPLPVLPASSDSTYSPTLEPEPFLFLLGKQRLLQAQHKCFDRMQKLPPYQGEGKKKAVCERLYCNRTWDGWACWDDTPAGTLAEQHCPDYFPDFDV
;
A
#
# COMPACT_ATOMS: atom_id res chain seq x y z
N ASN A 1 -15.38 17.67 -10.50
CA ASN A 1 -14.32 18.41 -9.78
C ASN A 1 -13.19 17.44 -9.50
N SER A 2 -12.21 17.44 -10.40
CA SER A 2 -11.13 16.44 -10.47
C SER A 2 -9.94 16.91 -9.64
N ILE A 3 -9.44 16.07 -8.73
CA ILE A 3 -8.19 16.33 -8.00
C ILE A 3 -7.05 15.81 -8.87
N SER A 4 -6.25 16.72 -9.41
CA SER A 4 -5.05 16.42 -10.19
C SER A 4 -3.84 16.34 -9.24
N CYS A 5 -3.24 15.16 -9.09
CA CYS A 5 -1.92 15.03 -8.47
C CYS A 5 -0.84 15.37 -9.49
N LEU A 6 -0.36 16.60 -9.49
CA LEU A 6 0.86 16.99 -10.21
C LEU A 6 2.08 16.53 -9.42
N ILE A 7 2.84 15.57 -9.97
CA ILE A 7 4.21 15.31 -9.51
C ILE A 7 5.08 16.48 -9.95
N GLN A 8 5.29 17.45 -9.06
CA GLN A 8 6.33 18.47 -9.23
C GLN A 8 7.66 17.87 -8.77
N ARG A 9 8.65 17.84 -9.68
CA ARG A 9 10.03 17.46 -9.37
C ARG A 9 10.69 18.54 -8.49
N PRO A 10 11.27 18.21 -7.33
CA PRO A 10 11.90 19.22 -6.47
C PRO A 10 13.27 19.69 -7.02
N LEU A 11 13.56 20.98 -6.83
CA LEU A 11 14.86 21.63 -7.04
C LEU A 11 15.92 21.07 -6.08
N PRO A 12 17.23 21.11 -6.44
CA PRO A 12 18.29 20.69 -5.54
C PRO A 12 18.44 21.69 -4.38
N VAL A 13 18.20 21.23 -3.15
CA VAL A 13 18.42 22.00 -1.93
C VAL A 13 19.91 21.97 -1.58
N LEU A 14 20.54 23.14 -1.49
CA LEU A 14 21.91 23.30 -0.97
C LEU A 14 21.96 22.87 0.51
N PRO A 15 23.08 22.33 1.01
CA PRO A 15 23.17 21.90 2.41
C PRO A 15 23.25 23.14 3.31
N ALA A 16 22.18 23.39 4.07
CA ALA A 16 22.25 24.26 5.23
C ALA A 16 22.93 23.49 6.36
N SER A 17 24.14 23.89 6.73
CA SER A 17 24.85 23.41 7.90
C SER A 17 24.11 23.84 9.16
N SER A 18 23.38 22.92 9.78
CA SER A 18 23.06 22.99 11.20
C SER A 18 23.95 21.99 11.93
N ASP A 19 25.03 22.51 12.50
CA ASP A 19 25.85 21.83 13.47
C ASP A 19 25.04 21.64 14.76
N SER A 20 24.65 20.39 15.04
CA SER A 20 24.12 19.95 16.33
C SER A 20 24.25 18.43 16.38
N THR A 21 25.44 17.98 16.78
CA THR A 21 25.68 16.79 17.61
C THR A 21 24.57 15.73 17.62
N TYR A 22 24.31 15.07 16.48
CA TYR A 22 23.53 13.84 16.50
C TYR A 22 24.47 12.71 16.92
N SER A 23 24.58 12.52 18.23
CA SER A 23 25.07 11.26 18.77
C SER A 23 24.09 10.18 18.30
N PRO A 24 24.52 9.12 17.60
CA PRO A 24 23.65 7.99 17.31
C PRO A 24 23.41 7.26 18.64
N THR A 25 22.46 7.74 19.43
CA THR A 25 21.86 6.94 20.49
C THR A 25 21.18 5.77 19.77
N LEU A 26 21.78 4.60 19.90
CA LEU A 26 21.19 3.30 19.60
C LEU A 26 20.01 3.10 20.57
N GLU A 27 18.94 3.88 20.42
CA GLU A 27 17.68 3.55 21.07
C GLU A 27 17.15 2.31 20.34
N PRO A 28 17.00 1.17 21.03
CA PRO A 28 16.47 -0.04 20.40
C PRO A 28 15.08 0.28 19.84
N GLU A 29 14.82 -0.13 18.58
CA GLU A 29 13.49 0.05 18.00
C GLU A 29 12.43 -0.48 18.99
N PRO A 30 11.36 0.29 19.27
CA PRO A 30 10.33 -0.15 20.19
C PRO A 30 9.82 -1.53 19.78
N PHE A 31 9.71 -2.44 20.75
CA PHE A 31 9.30 -3.83 20.48
C PHE A 31 8.02 -3.93 19.63
N LEU A 32 7.05 -3.04 19.88
CA LEU A 32 5.81 -2.96 19.10
C LEU A 32 6.04 -2.64 17.63
N PHE A 33 7.04 -1.82 17.31
CA PHE A 33 7.39 -1.48 15.93
C PHE A 33 8.04 -2.67 15.21
N LEU A 34 8.90 -3.43 15.91
CA LEU A 34 9.47 -4.67 15.38
C LEU A 34 8.39 -5.73 15.11
N LEU A 35 7.44 -5.90 16.03
CA LEU A 35 6.28 -6.76 15.82
C LEU A 35 5.42 -6.29 14.64
N GLY A 36 5.19 -4.98 14.52
CA GLY A 36 4.45 -4.40 13.40
C GLY A 36 5.11 -4.66 12.05
N LYS A 37 6.43 -4.47 11.96
CA LYS A 37 7.22 -4.84 10.77
C LYS A 37 7.10 -6.33 10.44
N GLN A 38 7.15 -7.21 11.44
CA GLN A 38 6.97 -8.64 11.22
C GLN A 38 5.58 -8.94 10.65
N ARG A 39 4.52 -8.35 11.20
CA ARG A 39 3.14 -8.51 10.70
C ARG A 39 2.98 -7.96 9.27
N LEU A 40 3.57 -6.81 8.98
CA LEU A 40 3.58 -6.21 7.65
C LEU A 40 4.23 -7.13 6.61
N LEU A 41 5.41 -7.69 6.93
CA LEU A 41 6.10 -8.64 6.06
C LEU A 41 5.31 -9.93 5.84
N GLN A 42 4.65 -10.44 6.89
CA GLN A 42 3.75 -11.59 6.79
C GLN A 42 2.55 -11.30 5.88
N ALA A 43 1.96 -10.11 6.00
CA ALA A 43 0.84 -9.69 5.15
C ALA A 43 1.27 -9.55 3.68
N GLN A 44 2.45 -8.96 3.44
CA GLN A 44 3.04 -8.87 2.12
C GLN A 44 3.22 -10.26 1.50
N HIS A 45 3.87 -11.18 2.21
CA HIS A 45 4.09 -12.55 1.73
C HIS A 45 2.77 -13.25 1.41
N LYS A 46 1.80 -13.15 2.32
CA LYS A 46 0.46 -13.72 2.14
C LYS A 46 -0.25 -13.14 0.90
N CYS A 47 -0.06 -11.85 0.61
CA CYS A 47 -0.62 -11.21 -0.57
C CYS A 47 0.00 -11.78 -1.86
N PHE A 48 1.33 -11.86 -1.94
CA PHE A 48 2.00 -12.42 -3.12
C PHE A 48 1.65 -13.88 -3.35
N ASP A 49 1.56 -14.69 -2.28
CA ASP A 49 1.08 -16.07 -2.37
C ASP A 49 -0.34 -16.16 -2.94
N ARG A 50 -1.24 -15.29 -2.47
CA ARG A 50 -2.64 -15.22 -2.95
C ARG A 50 -2.69 -14.85 -4.42
N MET A 51 -1.91 -13.85 -4.84
CA MET A 51 -1.89 -13.38 -6.23
C MET A 51 -1.46 -14.48 -7.20
N GLN A 52 -0.52 -15.34 -6.80
CA GLN A 52 -0.08 -16.49 -7.60
C GLN A 52 -1.08 -17.64 -7.63
N LYS A 53 -1.76 -17.91 -6.51
CA LYS A 53 -2.67 -19.06 -6.37
C LYS A 53 -4.03 -18.84 -7.03
N LEU A 54 -4.52 -17.60 -7.03
CA LEU A 54 -5.86 -17.29 -7.53
C LEU A 54 -5.89 -17.30 -9.08
N PRO A 55 -6.93 -17.87 -9.70
CA PRO A 55 -7.07 -17.88 -11.16
C PRO A 55 -7.17 -16.46 -11.71
N PRO A 56 -6.98 -16.26 -13.03
CA PRO A 56 -7.24 -14.97 -13.68
C PRO A 56 -8.66 -14.47 -13.39
N TYR A 57 -8.84 -13.15 -13.36
CA TYR A 57 -10.14 -12.53 -13.11
C TYR A 57 -11.23 -13.10 -14.02
N GLN A 58 -12.27 -13.69 -13.41
CA GLN A 58 -13.36 -14.38 -14.12
C GLN A 58 -14.57 -13.49 -14.37
N GLY A 59 -14.38 -12.16 -14.44
CA GLY A 59 -15.45 -11.16 -14.45
C GLY A 59 -16.66 -11.47 -15.33
N GLU A 60 -17.81 -10.89 -14.98
CA GLU A 60 -19.10 -11.12 -15.64
C GLU A 60 -19.00 -10.96 -17.17
N GLY A 61 -18.93 -12.10 -17.85
CA GLY A 61 -18.39 -12.19 -19.20
C GLY A 61 -19.19 -11.49 -20.28
N LYS A 62 -18.47 -10.89 -21.24
CA LYS A 62 -18.82 -10.54 -22.65
C LYS A 62 -20.16 -9.84 -22.97
N LYS A 63 -21.10 -9.70 -22.03
CA LYS A 63 -22.45 -9.14 -22.22
C LYS A 63 -22.61 -7.73 -21.65
N LYS A 64 -21.66 -7.30 -20.81
CA LYS A 64 -21.60 -5.95 -20.23
C LYS A 64 -20.90 -4.95 -21.16
N ALA A 65 -21.15 -3.65 -20.97
CA ALA A 65 -20.50 -2.56 -21.69
C ALA A 65 -18.98 -2.59 -21.48
N VAL A 66 -18.20 -2.01 -22.40
CA VAL A 66 -16.71 -2.10 -22.37
C VAL A 66 -16.15 -1.65 -21.03
N CYS A 67 -16.64 -0.56 -20.45
CA CYS A 67 -16.20 -0.04 -19.15
C CYS A 67 -16.41 -1.04 -18.01
N GLU A 68 -17.49 -1.82 -18.07
CA GLU A 68 -17.85 -2.80 -17.05
C GLU A 68 -17.09 -4.14 -17.23
N ARG A 69 -16.32 -4.28 -18.32
CA ARG A 69 -15.36 -5.39 -18.51
C ARG A 69 -13.95 -5.01 -18.06
N LEU A 70 -13.67 -3.73 -17.86
CA LEU A 70 -12.39 -3.27 -17.34
C LEU A 70 -12.32 -3.59 -15.85
N TYR A 71 -11.13 -3.92 -15.38
CA TYR A 71 -10.86 -4.17 -13.98
C TYR A 71 -9.43 -3.71 -13.64
N CYS A 72 -9.23 -3.33 -12.39
CA CYS A 72 -7.91 -3.13 -11.82
C CYS A 72 -7.37 -4.50 -11.39
N ASN A 73 -6.13 -4.82 -11.75
CA ASN A 73 -5.48 -6.05 -11.31
C ASN A 73 -5.26 -6.03 -9.80
N ARG A 74 -5.30 -7.23 -9.19
CA ARG A 74 -4.86 -7.45 -7.82
C ARG A 74 -3.43 -6.92 -7.60
N THR A 75 -3.19 -6.35 -6.43
CA THR A 75 -1.92 -5.69 -6.12
C THR A 75 -1.62 -5.64 -4.61
N TRP A 76 -0.36 -5.43 -4.29
CA TRP A 76 0.10 -5.02 -2.96
C TRP A 76 0.45 -3.53 -3.00
N ASP A 77 -0.18 -2.71 -2.16
CA ASP A 77 0.03 -1.25 -2.16
C ASP A 77 1.12 -0.78 -1.17
N GLY A 78 1.71 -1.71 -0.43
CA GLY A 78 2.67 -1.42 0.65
C GLY A 78 2.13 -1.75 2.04
N TRP A 79 0.83 -1.88 2.21
CA TRP A 79 0.15 -2.06 3.49
C TRP A 79 -0.90 -3.16 3.45
N ALA A 80 -1.65 -3.25 2.35
CA ALA A 80 -2.75 -4.18 2.23
C ALA A 80 -2.80 -4.82 0.84
N CYS A 81 -3.48 -5.97 0.80
CA CYS A 81 -3.64 -6.74 -0.42
C CYS A 81 -4.98 -6.39 -1.06
N TRP A 82 -4.94 -5.95 -2.32
CA TRP A 82 -6.12 -5.62 -3.10
C TRP A 82 -6.39 -6.71 -4.13
N ASP A 83 -7.66 -7.11 -4.25
CA ASP A 83 -8.11 -8.08 -5.25
C ASP A 83 -8.43 -7.42 -6.59
N ASP A 84 -8.70 -8.25 -7.61
CA ASP A 84 -9.17 -7.77 -8.90
C ASP A 84 -10.50 -7.02 -8.71
N THR A 85 -10.51 -5.73 -9.04
CA THR A 85 -11.63 -4.84 -8.75
C THR A 85 -12.24 -4.33 -10.05
N PRO A 86 -13.56 -4.49 -10.29
CA PRO A 86 -14.20 -3.96 -11.49
C PRO A 86 -14.02 -2.44 -11.62
N ALA A 87 -13.87 -1.95 -12.86
CA ALA A 87 -13.76 -0.52 -13.08
C ALA A 87 -15.08 0.18 -12.71
N GLY A 88 -14.95 1.32 -12.03
CA GLY A 88 -16.10 2.10 -11.56
C GLY A 88 -16.71 1.61 -10.25
N THR A 89 -16.15 0.58 -9.60
CA THR A 89 -16.54 0.19 -8.24
C THR A 89 -15.54 0.66 -7.20
N LEU A 90 -16.01 0.90 -5.97
CA LEU A 90 -15.17 1.22 -4.83
C LEU A 90 -14.81 -0.07 -4.09
N ALA A 91 -13.52 -0.33 -3.91
CA ALA A 91 -13.02 -1.40 -3.06
C ALA A 91 -12.66 -0.81 -1.69
N GLU A 92 -13.17 -1.40 -0.62
CA GLU A 92 -12.93 -0.99 0.76
C GLU A 92 -12.49 -2.20 1.58
N GLN A 93 -11.59 -1.97 2.54
CA GLN A 93 -11.15 -2.95 3.51
C GLN A 93 -10.81 -2.26 4.83
N HIS A 94 -10.74 -3.03 5.90
CA HIS A 94 -10.38 -2.51 7.22
C HIS A 94 -8.91 -2.07 7.25
N CYS A 95 -8.62 -1.06 8.06
CA CYS A 95 -7.26 -0.63 8.34
C CYS A 95 -6.48 -1.79 9.01
N PRO A 96 -5.24 -2.07 8.58
CA PRO A 96 -4.43 -3.10 9.21
C PRO A 96 -3.92 -2.64 10.59
N ASP A 97 -3.80 -3.59 11.53
CA ASP A 97 -3.38 -3.36 12.92
C ASP A 97 -1.87 -3.62 13.14
N TYR A 98 -1.02 -3.22 12.18
CA TYR A 98 0.42 -3.47 12.28
C TYR A 98 1.07 -2.61 13.36
N PHE A 99 0.63 -1.37 13.48
CA PHE A 99 1.21 -0.41 14.41
C PHE A 99 0.13 0.14 15.34
N PRO A 100 0.47 0.43 16.61
CA PRO A 100 -0.51 0.79 17.64
C PRO A 100 -1.15 2.17 17.45
N ASP A 101 -0.58 2.99 16.58
CA ASP A 101 -1.04 4.31 16.17
C ASP A 101 -2.06 4.27 15.02
N PHE A 102 -2.36 3.09 14.50
CA PHE A 102 -3.40 2.92 13.47
C PHE A 102 -4.75 2.81 14.17
N ASP A 103 -5.60 3.81 13.97
CA ASP A 103 -7.00 3.74 14.38
C ASP A 103 -7.70 2.65 13.54
N VAL A 104 -8.13 1.59 14.23
CA VAL A 104 -8.92 0.47 13.69
C VAL A 104 -10.41 0.66 13.91
#